data_AF-B8CA70-F1
#
_entry.id   AF-B8CA70-F1
#
_cell.length_a   1.000
_cell.length_b   1.000
_cell.length_c   1.000
_cell.angle_alpha   90.00
_cell.angle_beta   90.00
_cell.angle_gamma   90.00
#
_symmetry.space_group_name_H-M   'P 1'
#
loop_
_entity.id
_entity.type
_entity.pdbx_description
1 polymer ?
#
loop_
_entity_poly.entity_id
_entity_poly.type
_entity_poly.pdbx_seq_one_letter_code
_entity_poly.pdbx_strand_id
1 'polypeptide(L)'
;MSVVQSSFFGTRYASAALEVNTESHYNHSSINSSRRRHRSLPTPQLTNSTAMFMFSTIPTSSTLLLLMMITLLPSSQAIHLDVHIPLPNGCLMAQALRANLLLKDIGHTPPPQRREPNSHEKDDASKTVPEGSQALMEEQVDLFMRHTPHITLYLADFDLDKTVVNSTDAAGVSDELNHTRVDALLKTISSINFTDIVNVSECPLSFTTASNDQSSPKQSDEYFSLNTDQYYIINGDYIMLPVKNTPCLQTLSDALLEPLQQYLKHPIEIPSWVDSLPEPKRSEKISATMRYGSPNVLGGFEPHVTVGYDPSAVASNSRAAACPSGQCLDYTGTCQTEVNCFADPCDMMECVAPKVCRANYCGGCNASCEQVNTEKNDENTVELSTNEETSLQMRVEAMQQWNDDYQLIHEGCVDQVEGIAVGRNGIGGTVITGSRMKYWSLEDAKKNTVLMSEVGGDASEIYASV
;
A
#
# COMPACT_ATOMS: atom_id res chain seq x y z
N MET A 1 -25.03 -8.22 -78.16
CA MET A 1 -24.44 -8.60 -76.85
C MET A 1 -25.07 -7.66 -75.82
N SER A 2 -26.28 -8.00 -75.38
CA SER A 2 -26.58 -8.78 -74.15
C SER A 2 -26.31 -7.93 -72.89
N VAL A 3 -27.30 -7.33 -72.21
CA VAL A 3 -28.44 -7.90 -71.45
C VAL A 3 -28.08 -8.03 -69.97
N VAL A 4 -28.90 -7.37 -69.12
CA VAL A 4 -29.34 -7.77 -67.75
C VAL A 4 -28.45 -7.42 -66.56
N GLN A 5 -28.93 -7.07 -65.35
CA GLN A 5 -30.22 -6.62 -64.77
C GLN A 5 -30.04 -6.68 -63.23
N SER A 6 -30.81 -5.85 -62.48
CA SER A 6 -31.40 -6.15 -61.15
C SER A 6 -30.47 -6.28 -59.92
N SER A 7 -30.82 -5.96 -58.67
CA SER A 7 -32.01 -5.37 -58.01
C SER A 7 -31.78 -5.27 -56.49
N PHE A 8 -32.48 -4.32 -55.83
CA PHE A 8 -33.20 -4.36 -54.52
C PHE A 8 -32.72 -5.32 -53.41
N PHE A 9 -32.57 -4.89 -52.15
CA PHE A 9 -33.67 -4.56 -51.22
C PHE A 9 -33.24 -3.53 -50.16
N GLY A 10 -34.16 -2.63 -49.80
CA GLY A 10 -34.09 -1.85 -48.56
C GLY A 10 -34.92 -2.49 -47.45
N THR A 11 -34.56 -2.20 -46.20
CA THR A 11 -35.49 -2.17 -45.06
C THR A 11 -34.96 -1.20 -44.00
N ARG A 12 -35.74 -0.13 -43.78
CA ARG A 12 -35.76 0.64 -42.53
C ARG A 12 -36.61 -0.15 -41.52
N TYR A 13 -36.16 -0.32 -40.28
CA TYR A 13 -36.98 -0.43 -39.06
C TYR A 13 -36.02 -0.15 -37.88
N ALA A 14 -36.12 1.01 -37.24
CA ALA A 14 -36.90 1.27 -36.03
C ALA A 14 -36.08 1.03 -34.75
N SER A 15 -35.47 2.10 -34.25
CA SER A 15 -34.99 2.18 -32.87
C SER A 15 -36.20 2.19 -31.93
N ALA A 16 -36.44 1.07 -31.27
CA ALA A 16 -37.29 1.01 -30.10
C ALA A 16 -36.46 1.50 -28.90
N ALA A 17 -36.81 2.69 -28.40
CA ALA A 17 -36.43 3.11 -27.06
C ALA A 17 -37.20 2.23 -26.06
N LEU A 18 -36.46 1.42 -25.30
CA LEU A 18 -36.99 0.76 -24.12
C LEU A 18 -36.57 1.59 -22.91
N GLU A 19 -37.48 2.44 -22.44
CA GLU A 19 -37.45 2.96 -21.08
C GLU A 19 -37.70 1.80 -20.13
N VAL A 20 -36.65 1.34 -19.44
CA VAL A 20 -36.79 0.47 -18.27
C VAL A 20 -36.71 1.38 -17.05
N ASN A 21 -37.89 1.76 -16.59
CA ASN A 21 -38.11 2.37 -15.29
C ASN A 21 -38.08 1.24 -14.24
N THR A 22 -37.04 1.19 -13.42
CA THR A 22 -37.03 0.37 -12.20
C THR A 22 -36.76 1.26 -11.00
N GLU A 23 -37.82 1.89 -10.49
CA GLU A 23 -37.91 2.27 -9.08
C GLU A 23 -38.00 0.97 -8.26
N SER A 24 -36.96 0.68 -7.45
CA SER A 24 -37.08 -0.28 -6.36
C SER A 24 -37.12 0.48 -5.03
N HIS A 25 -38.35 0.65 -4.53
CA HIS A 25 -38.61 1.05 -3.16
C HIS A 25 -38.02 0.02 -2.19
N TYR A 26 -36.98 0.41 -1.45
CA TYR A 26 -36.52 -0.32 -0.27
C TYR A 26 -37.51 -0.09 0.89
N ASN A 27 -38.33 -1.09 1.16
CA ASN A 27 -39.21 -1.13 2.33
C ASN A 27 -38.41 -1.53 3.57
N HIS A 28 -38.29 -0.62 4.52
CA HIS A 28 -37.85 -0.90 5.89
C HIS A 28 -38.93 -1.72 6.62
N SER A 29 -38.71 -3.02 6.78
CA SER A 29 -39.48 -3.85 7.71
C SER A 29 -38.82 -3.86 9.09
N SER A 30 -39.42 -3.11 10.01
CA SER A 30 -39.16 -3.13 11.45
C SER A 30 -39.52 -4.49 12.06
N ILE A 31 -38.54 -5.20 12.63
CA ILE A 31 -38.79 -6.42 13.43
C ILE A 31 -38.96 -6.02 14.89
N ASN A 32 -40.17 -6.27 15.39
CA ASN A 32 -40.58 -6.12 16.78
C ASN A 32 -39.84 -7.10 17.71
N SER A 33 -39.24 -6.55 18.76
CA SER A 33 -38.68 -7.26 19.90
C SER A 33 -39.75 -8.06 20.66
N SER A 34 -39.57 -9.37 20.78
CA SER A 34 -40.37 -10.21 21.68
C SER A 34 -39.53 -10.71 22.86
N ARG A 35 -39.85 -10.13 24.03
CA ARG A 35 -39.67 -10.63 25.40
C ARG A 35 -39.43 -12.14 25.49
N ARG A 36 -38.30 -12.55 26.12
CA ARG A 36 -38.21 -13.81 26.86
C ARG A 36 -37.67 -13.61 28.27
N ARG A 37 -38.30 -14.35 29.17
CA ARG A 37 -38.36 -14.20 30.62
C ARG A 37 -37.07 -14.63 31.31
N HIS A 38 -36.69 -13.88 32.34
CA HIS A 38 -35.73 -14.30 33.36
C HIS A 38 -36.19 -15.59 34.05
N ARG A 39 -35.30 -16.59 34.10
CA ARG A 39 -35.34 -17.70 35.06
C ARG A 39 -34.11 -17.59 35.95
N SER A 40 -34.37 -17.32 37.22
CA SER A 40 -33.46 -17.40 38.36
C SER A 40 -33.15 -18.86 38.71
N LEU A 41 -31.88 -19.16 38.99
CA LEU A 41 -31.39 -20.39 39.63
C LEU A 41 -30.30 -20.04 40.66
N PRO A 42 -30.04 -20.93 41.64
CA PRO A 42 -29.68 -20.54 43.00
C PRO A 42 -28.17 -20.49 43.26
N THR A 43 -27.82 -19.63 44.21
CA THR A 43 -26.55 -19.55 44.94
C THR A 43 -26.26 -20.83 45.74
N PRO A 44 -25.01 -21.34 45.71
CA PRO A 44 -24.46 -22.11 46.81
C PRO A 44 -23.60 -21.22 47.71
N GLN A 45 -23.83 -21.32 49.02
CA GLN A 45 -22.92 -20.86 50.06
C GLN A 45 -21.68 -21.76 50.12
N LEU A 46 -20.50 -21.16 50.26
CA LEU A 46 -19.30 -21.83 50.77
C LEU A 46 -18.67 -20.97 51.85
N THR A 47 -18.62 -21.54 53.05
CA THR A 47 -18.03 -20.98 54.26
C THR A 47 -16.53 -21.28 54.36
N ASN A 48 -15.84 -20.36 55.02
CA ASN A 48 -14.68 -20.54 55.89
C ASN A 48 -13.26 -20.62 55.32
N SER A 49 -12.55 -19.52 55.61
CA SER A 49 -11.38 -19.47 56.49
C SER A 49 -10.02 -19.89 55.92
N THR A 50 -9.21 -18.90 55.57
CA THR A 50 -7.74 -19.05 55.50
C THR A 50 -7.07 -17.81 56.08
N ALA A 51 -6.12 -18.06 56.98
CA ALA A 51 -5.41 -17.10 57.81
C ALA A 51 -4.51 -16.15 57.01
N MET A 52 -4.48 -14.88 57.44
CA MET A 52 -3.46 -13.90 57.07
C MET A 52 -2.11 -14.28 57.68
N PHE A 53 -1.12 -14.55 56.84
CA PHE A 53 0.29 -14.34 57.18
C PHE A 53 0.77 -13.09 56.44
N MET A 54 0.95 -12.01 57.20
CA MET A 54 1.63 -10.79 56.76
C MET A 54 3.14 -11.06 56.75
N PHE A 55 3.75 -11.21 55.57
CA PHE A 55 5.18 -10.96 55.38
C PHE A 55 5.33 -9.78 54.43
N SER A 56 5.66 -8.64 55.03
CA SER A 56 6.11 -7.43 54.37
C SER A 56 7.57 -7.61 53.94
N THR A 57 7.81 -7.87 52.67
CA THR A 57 9.09 -7.60 52.02
C THR A 57 8.87 -6.54 50.95
N ILE A 58 9.39 -5.34 51.21
CA ILE A 58 9.37 -4.21 50.29
C ILE A 58 10.37 -4.52 49.17
N PRO A 59 9.95 -4.71 47.90
CA PRO A 59 10.90 -4.78 46.80
C PRO A 59 11.50 -3.39 46.61
N THR A 60 12.84 -3.32 46.65
CA THR A 60 13.60 -2.11 46.39
C THR A 60 13.35 -1.64 44.96
N SER A 61 13.17 -0.33 44.78
CA SER A 61 12.68 0.35 43.57
C SER A 61 13.52 0.17 42.29
N SER A 62 14.62 -0.59 42.32
CA SER A 62 15.50 -0.79 41.17
C SER A 62 15.18 -2.02 40.31
N THR A 63 14.44 -3.01 40.81
CA THR A 63 14.05 -4.19 40.00
C THR A 63 12.77 -3.99 39.19
N LEU A 64 11.91 -3.04 39.57
CA LEU A 64 10.69 -2.72 38.83
C LEU A 64 10.99 -1.96 37.52
N LEU A 65 12.07 -1.18 37.47
CA LEU A 65 12.47 -0.43 36.28
C LEU A 65 13.10 -1.35 35.21
N LEU A 66 13.77 -2.44 35.63
CA LEU A 66 14.35 -3.42 34.71
C LEU A 66 13.29 -4.35 34.10
N LEU A 67 12.17 -4.59 34.79
CA LEU A 67 11.07 -5.41 34.26
C LEU A 67 10.20 -4.65 33.24
N MET A 68 10.18 -3.32 33.25
CA MET A 68 9.47 -2.53 32.22
C MET A 68 10.28 -2.30 30.94
N MET A 69 11.61 -2.33 31.00
CA MET A 69 12.48 -2.15 29.82
C MET A 69 12.65 -3.43 28.97
N ILE A 70 12.20 -4.60 29.44
CA ILE A 70 12.16 -5.86 28.67
C ILE A 70 10.73 -6.11 28.17
N THR A 71 10.11 -5.07 27.62
CA THR A 71 8.99 -5.19 26.67
C THR A 71 9.44 -4.64 25.31
N LEU A 72 10.67 -5.00 24.92
CA LEU A 72 11.10 -4.94 23.53
C LEU A 72 10.16 -5.87 22.75
N LEU A 73 9.06 -5.29 22.27
CA LEU A 73 8.12 -5.96 21.38
C LEU A 73 8.96 -6.49 20.22
N PRO A 74 9.05 -7.81 20.01
CA PRO A 74 9.65 -8.32 18.80
C PRO A 74 8.81 -7.75 17.65
N SER A 75 9.45 -6.95 16.80
CA SER A 75 8.89 -6.52 15.53
C SER A 75 8.72 -7.78 14.68
N SER A 76 7.62 -8.50 14.89
CA SER A 76 7.16 -9.56 13.98
C SER A 76 6.99 -8.88 12.63
N GLN A 77 7.92 -9.16 11.71
CA GLN A 77 7.82 -8.69 10.34
C GLN A 77 6.58 -9.36 9.77
N ALA A 78 5.52 -8.57 9.59
CA ALA A 78 4.31 -9.08 8.97
C ALA A 78 4.65 -9.60 7.59
N ILE A 79 4.19 -10.79 7.25
CA ILE A 79 4.31 -11.29 5.89
C ILE A 79 3.19 -10.64 5.08
N HIS A 80 3.55 -9.60 4.35
CA HIS A 80 2.67 -8.94 3.40
C HIS A 80 2.50 -9.85 2.18
N LEU A 81 1.27 -10.33 1.97
CA LEU A 81 0.90 -11.06 0.77
C LEU A 81 0.05 -10.17 -0.14
N ASP A 82 0.23 -10.34 -1.44
CA ASP A 82 -0.61 -9.72 -2.46
C ASP A 82 -1.28 -10.80 -3.32
N VAL A 83 -2.60 -10.70 -3.46
CA VAL A 83 -3.35 -11.37 -4.51
C VAL A 83 -3.42 -10.44 -5.71
N HIS A 84 -2.79 -10.83 -6.80
CA HIS A 84 -2.56 -9.95 -7.95
C HIS A 84 -2.87 -10.61 -9.28
N ILE A 85 -3.03 -9.78 -10.32
CA ILE A 85 -3.09 -10.19 -11.72
C ILE A 85 -1.73 -9.88 -12.35
N PRO A 86 -0.91 -10.88 -12.69
CA PRO A 86 0.28 -10.66 -13.51
C PRO A 86 -0.13 -10.03 -14.85
N LEU A 87 0.62 -9.03 -15.32
CA LEU A 87 0.35 -8.49 -16.65
C LEU A 87 0.65 -9.54 -17.72
N PRO A 88 -0.25 -9.74 -18.69
CA PRO A 88 -0.03 -10.68 -19.79
C PRO A 88 1.11 -10.20 -20.69
N ASN A 89 1.66 -11.11 -21.50
CA ASN A 89 2.68 -10.76 -22.49
C ASN A 89 2.05 -9.95 -23.63
N GLY A 90 1.87 -8.66 -23.41
CA GLY A 90 1.14 -7.78 -24.30
C GLY A 90 1.63 -6.34 -24.20
N CYS A 91 0.74 -5.43 -24.59
CA CYS A 91 1.09 -4.02 -24.69
C CYS A 91 1.33 -3.40 -23.31
N LEU A 92 0.48 -3.68 -22.31
CA LEU A 92 0.59 -3.08 -20.99
C LEU A 92 1.86 -3.51 -20.26
N MET A 93 2.23 -4.79 -20.36
CA MET A 93 3.49 -5.30 -19.81
C MET A 93 4.70 -4.59 -20.43
N ALA A 94 4.74 -4.45 -21.75
CA ALA A 94 5.81 -3.73 -22.43
C ALA A 94 5.91 -2.26 -21.99
N GLN A 95 4.77 -1.60 -21.77
CA GLN A 95 4.73 -0.21 -21.31
C GLN A 95 5.12 -0.04 -19.84
N ALA A 96 4.72 -0.97 -18.96
CA ALA A 96 5.15 -0.98 -17.57
C ALA A 96 6.68 -1.18 -17.45
N LEU A 97 7.23 -2.10 -18.25
CA LEU A 97 8.67 -2.31 -18.35
C LEU A 97 9.40 -1.05 -18.87
N ARG A 98 8.85 -0.39 -19.90
CA ARG A 98 9.42 0.86 -20.43
C ARG A 98 9.43 1.98 -19.39
N ALA A 99 8.35 2.16 -18.64
CA ALA A 99 8.28 3.14 -17.55
C ALA A 99 9.37 2.85 -16.50
N ASN A 100 9.50 1.59 -16.08
CA ASN A 100 10.53 1.20 -15.11
C ASN A 100 11.96 1.43 -15.63
N LEU A 101 12.23 1.21 -16.92
CA LEU A 101 13.54 1.52 -17.53
C LEU A 101 13.86 3.01 -17.47
N LEU A 102 12.92 3.86 -17.89
CA LEU A 102 13.12 5.32 -17.87
C LEU A 102 13.43 5.82 -16.45
N LEU A 103 12.75 5.29 -15.44
CA LEU A 103 13.00 5.63 -14.04
C LEU A 103 14.38 5.15 -13.55
N LYS A 104 14.81 3.97 -13.98
CA LYS A 104 16.14 3.43 -13.63
C LYS A 104 17.27 4.22 -14.29
N ASP A 105 17.14 4.55 -15.57
CA ASP A 105 18.16 5.29 -16.32
C ASP A 105 18.46 6.63 -15.66
N ILE A 106 17.44 7.29 -15.14
CA ILE A 106 17.59 8.54 -14.37
C ILE A 106 18.32 8.29 -13.04
N GLY A 107 17.94 7.25 -12.29
CA GLY A 107 18.58 6.91 -11.01
C GLY A 107 20.07 6.54 -11.12
N HIS A 108 20.54 6.17 -12.31
CA HIS A 108 21.94 5.85 -12.57
C HIS A 108 22.77 7.03 -13.09
N THR A 109 22.16 8.19 -13.33
CA THR A 109 22.93 9.37 -13.75
C THR A 109 23.69 9.88 -12.52
N PRO A 110 25.04 9.73 -12.45
CA PRO A 110 25.78 10.25 -11.32
C PRO A 110 25.51 11.76 -11.23
N PRO A 111 25.28 12.31 -10.02
CA PRO A 111 25.07 13.74 -9.87
C PRO A 111 26.22 14.45 -10.60
N PRO A 112 25.93 15.51 -11.39
CA PRO A 112 26.92 16.15 -12.23
C PRO A 112 28.13 16.46 -11.37
N GLN A 113 29.26 15.80 -11.65
CA GLN A 113 30.46 15.97 -10.86
C GLN A 113 30.78 17.46 -10.86
N ARG A 114 30.59 18.10 -9.70
CA ARG A 114 30.92 19.50 -9.49
C ARG A 114 32.38 19.59 -9.90
N ARG A 115 32.66 20.27 -11.02
CA ARG A 115 34.04 20.51 -11.46
C ARG A 115 34.69 21.21 -10.28
N GLU A 116 35.51 20.49 -9.52
CA GLU A 116 36.23 21.10 -8.43
C GLU A 116 37.00 22.27 -9.04
N PRO A 117 36.82 23.49 -8.49
CA PRO A 117 37.59 24.62 -8.96
C PRO A 117 39.05 24.25 -8.83
N ASN A 118 39.78 24.24 -9.95
CA ASN A 118 41.18 23.85 -10.06
C ASN A 118 42.05 24.50 -8.96
N SER A 119 42.14 23.89 -7.79
CA SER A 119 43.13 24.23 -6.78
C SER A 119 44.38 23.42 -7.12
N HIS A 120 45.26 24.05 -7.88
CA HIS A 120 46.67 23.72 -7.89
C HIS A 120 47.24 23.89 -6.46
N GLU A 121 46.98 22.93 -5.58
CA GLU A 121 47.66 22.84 -4.30
C GLU A 121 48.13 21.39 -4.16
N LYS A 122 49.37 21.18 -4.61
CA LYS A 122 50.17 20.02 -4.24
C LYS A 122 50.41 20.15 -2.74
N ASP A 123 49.94 19.20 -1.94
CA ASP A 123 50.69 18.72 -0.79
C ASP A 123 50.24 17.31 -0.36
N ASP A 124 51.26 16.51 -0.09
CA ASP A 124 51.25 15.10 0.28
C ASP A 124 50.48 14.82 1.59
N ALA A 125 49.40 14.04 1.53
CA ALA A 125 48.98 13.20 2.65
C ALA A 125 48.08 12.04 2.18
N SER A 126 48.67 10.86 2.12
CA SER A 126 48.00 9.55 2.03
C SER A 126 46.95 9.40 3.13
N LYS A 127 45.69 9.73 2.84
CA LYS A 127 44.54 9.48 3.71
C LYS A 127 43.75 8.33 3.11
N THR A 128 43.94 7.15 3.69
CA THR A 128 43.12 5.96 3.50
C THR A 128 41.65 6.31 3.70
N VAL A 129 40.87 6.25 2.62
CA VAL A 129 39.40 6.33 2.67
C VAL A 129 38.91 5.11 3.46
N PRO A 130 38.08 5.29 4.50
CA PRO A 130 37.58 4.17 5.28
C PRO A 130 36.66 3.31 4.42
N GLU A 131 37.16 2.12 4.11
CA GLU A 131 36.50 1.00 3.45
C GLU A 131 35.38 0.49 4.39
N GLY A 132 34.22 1.16 4.40
CA GLY A 132 33.15 0.83 5.36
C GLY A 132 31.77 1.42 5.09
N SER A 133 31.64 2.43 4.22
CA SER A 133 30.32 2.84 3.74
C SER A 133 29.91 1.98 2.55
N GLN A 134 29.60 0.71 2.80
CA GLN A 134 28.69 0.00 1.91
C GLN A 134 27.39 0.79 1.94
N ALA A 135 27.15 1.60 0.90
CA ALA A 135 25.84 2.15 0.64
C ALA A 135 24.88 0.97 0.75
N LEU A 136 24.01 0.99 1.77
CA LEU A 136 22.83 0.14 1.80
C LEU A 136 22.25 0.25 0.40
N MET A 137 22.34 -0.83 -0.38
CA MET A 137 21.78 -0.80 -1.72
C MET A 137 20.29 -0.67 -1.52
N GLU A 138 19.81 0.58 -1.58
CA GLU A 138 18.40 0.90 -1.47
C GLU A 138 17.71 0.06 -2.52
N GLU A 139 16.92 -0.89 -2.05
CA GLU A 139 16.31 -1.89 -2.89
C GLU A 139 15.26 -1.21 -3.77
N GLN A 140 15.57 -1.14 -5.07
CA GLN A 140 14.77 -0.47 -6.09
C GLN A 140 13.79 -1.44 -6.74
N VAL A 141 12.63 -0.93 -7.18
CA VAL A 141 11.71 -1.70 -8.03
C VAL A 141 12.41 -2.06 -9.35
N ASP A 142 12.76 -3.32 -9.47
CA ASP A 142 13.33 -3.92 -10.68
C ASP A 142 12.37 -4.90 -11.34
N LEU A 143 11.59 -4.43 -12.33
CA LEU A 143 10.62 -5.25 -13.06
C LEU A 143 11.24 -6.23 -14.08
N PHE A 144 12.57 -6.23 -14.23
CA PHE A 144 13.27 -7.06 -15.22
C PHE A 144 13.83 -8.34 -14.61
N MET A 145 14.34 -8.24 -13.38
CA MET A 145 15.02 -9.36 -12.72
C MET A 145 14.36 -9.78 -11.42
N ARG A 146 13.82 -8.81 -10.65
CA ARG A 146 13.41 -9.06 -9.27
C ARG A 146 11.92 -8.98 -9.02
N HIS A 147 11.16 -8.30 -9.87
CA HIS A 147 9.73 -8.13 -9.69
C HIS A 147 8.98 -8.44 -10.98
N THR A 148 7.74 -8.91 -10.84
CA THR A 148 6.83 -9.04 -11.99
C THR A 148 5.90 -7.83 -12.01
N PRO A 149 5.67 -7.14 -13.15
CA PRO A 149 4.58 -6.18 -13.29
C PRO A 149 3.22 -6.86 -13.08
N HIS A 150 2.40 -6.30 -12.19
CA HIS A 150 1.11 -6.85 -11.82
C HIS A 150 0.15 -5.74 -11.39
N ILE A 151 -1.14 -6.10 -11.34
CA ILE A 151 -2.20 -5.30 -10.74
C ILE A 151 -2.56 -5.96 -9.41
N THR A 152 -2.36 -5.24 -8.31
CA THR A 152 -2.78 -5.67 -6.97
C THR A 152 -4.30 -5.68 -6.90
N LEU A 153 -4.91 -6.84 -6.63
CA LEU A 153 -6.36 -6.94 -6.38
C LEU A 153 -6.69 -6.72 -4.91
N TYR A 154 -5.81 -7.21 -4.03
CA TYR A 154 -6.02 -7.14 -2.59
C TYR A 154 -4.69 -7.24 -1.85
N LEU A 155 -4.42 -6.20 -1.05
CA LEU A 155 -3.24 -6.07 -0.20
C LEU A 155 -3.69 -5.93 1.25
N ALA A 156 -3.23 -6.84 2.11
CA ALA A 156 -3.48 -6.79 3.54
C ALA A 156 -2.39 -7.54 4.31
N ASP A 157 -2.36 -7.33 5.63
CA ASP A 157 -1.50 -8.08 6.53
C ASP A 157 -2.22 -9.35 6.97
N PHE A 158 -1.57 -10.50 6.75
CA PHE A 158 -2.13 -11.79 7.13
C PHE A 158 -1.35 -12.38 8.31
N ASP A 159 -2.09 -12.93 9.27
CA ASP A 159 -1.53 -13.70 10.38
C ASP A 159 -1.29 -15.14 9.89
N LEU A 160 -0.10 -15.35 9.31
CA LEU A 160 0.32 -16.64 8.76
C LEU A 160 1.54 -17.21 9.47
N ASP A 161 2.02 -16.53 10.51
CA ASP A 161 3.23 -16.92 11.22
C ASP A 161 2.98 -18.16 12.09
N LYS A 162 4.05 -18.91 12.36
CA LYS A 162 3.99 -19.95 13.39
C LYS A 162 3.68 -19.29 14.72
N THR A 163 2.59 -19.72 15.37
CA THR A 163 2.32 -19.36 16.75
C THR A 163 3.55 -19.75 17.57
N VAL A 164 4.23 -18.77 18.18
CA VAL A 164 5.42 -19.00 19.00
C VAL A 164 5.02 -19.94 20.14
N VAL A 165 5.31 -21.24 19.98
CA VAL A 165 5.03 -22.24 21.01
C VAL A 165 6.13 -22.11 22.06
N ASN A 166 5.98 -21.17 23.01
CA ASN A 166 6.77 -20.99 24.24
C ASN A 166 8.13 -21.71 24.26
N SER A 167 8.98 -21.49 23.26
CA SER A 167 10.30 -22.07 23.26
C SER A 167 11.14 -21.15 24.14
N THR A 168 11.49 -21.64 25.32
CA THR A 168 12.38 -20.96 26.27
C THR A 168 13.79 -20.73 25.72
N ASP A 169 14.05 -21.21 24.50
CA ASP A 169 15.33 -21.09 23.84
C ASP A 169 15.39 -19.71 23.16
N ALA A 170 16.06 -18.77 23.83
CA ALA A 170 16.26 -17.38 23.42
C ALA A 170 17.14 -17.21 22.14
N ALA A 171 17.23 -18.23 21.30
CA ALA A 171 18.10 -18.26 20.14
C ALA A 171 17.27 -18.33 18.85
N GLY A 172 16.88 -17.15 18.34
CA GLY A 172 16.38 -16.95 16.98
C GLY A 172 14.91 -17.30 16.80
N VAL A 173 14.05 -16.28 16.89
CA VAL A 173 12.71 -16.34 16.31
C VAL A 173 12.91 -16.43 14.80
N SER A 174 12.72 -17.61 14.20
CA SER A 174 12.68 -17.71 12.74
C SER A 174 11.30 -17.26 12.25
N ASP A 175 11.29 -16.35 11.27
CA ASP A 175 10.09 -15.91 10.54
C ASP A 175 9.59 -17.03 9.60
N GLU A 176 9.35 -18.22 10.17
CA GLU A 176 8.84 -19.36 9.43
C GLU A 176 7.31 -19.30 9.36
N LEU A 177 6.82 -19.35 8.13
CA LEU A 177 5.39 -19.46 7.85
C LEU A 177 4.80 -20.72 8.48
N ASN A 178 3.59 -20.59 9.02
CA ASN A 178 2.75 -21.72 9.37
C ASN A 178 2.15 -22.30 8.08
N HIS A 179 2.83 -23.31 7.53
CA HIS A 179 2.41 -23.98 6.30
C HIS A 179 0.93 -24.41 6.32
N THR A 180 0.40 -24.85 7.47
CA THR A 180 -1.02 -25.21 7.57
C THR A 180 -1.96 -24.00 7.37
N ARG A 181 -1.61 -22.82 7.90
CA ARG A 181 -2.41 -21.60 7.68
C ARG A 181 -2.26 -21.09 6.26
N VAL A 182 -1.05 -21.14 5.70
CA VAL A 182 -0.79 -20.81 4.30
C VAL A 182 -1.61 -21.71 3.37
N ASP A 183 -1.58 -23.03 3.59
CA ASP A 183 -2.34 -23.99 2.78
C ASP A 183 -3.85 -23.73 2.91
N ALA A 184 -4.34 -23.40 4.10
CA ALA A 184 -5.74 -23.04 4.31
C ALA A 184 -6.11 -21.73 3.58
N LEU A 185 -5.25 -20.71 3.62
CA LEU A 185 -5.42 -19.46 2.86
C LEU A 185 -5.48 -19.75 1.36
N LEU A 186 -4.48 -20.46 0.82
CA LEU A 186 -4.41 -20.81 -0.60
C LEU A 186 -5.59 -21.67 -1.04
N LYS A 187 -6.05 -22.59 -0.17
CA LYS A 187 -7.26 -23.39 -0.42
C LYS A 187 -8.50 -22.50 -0.49
N THR A 188 -8.63 -21.54 0.41
CA THR A 188 -9.73 -20.57 0.40
C THR A 188 -9.73 -19.75 -0.89
N ILE A 189 -8.58 -19.23 -1.30
CA ILE A 189 -8.45 -18.51 -2.58
C ILE A 189 -8.82 -19.40 -3.76
N SER A 190 -8.34 -20.65 -3.78
CA SER A 190 -8.64 -21.60 -4.86
C SER A 190 -10.12 -22.01 -4.94
N SER A 191 -10.89 -21.79 -3.87
CA SER A 191 -12.33 -22.07 -3.86
C SER A 191 -13.16 -20.97 -4.53
N ILE A 192 -12.56 -19.82 -4.81
CA ILE A 192 -13.18 -18.71 -5.53
C ILE A 192 -13.20 -19.05 -7.02
N ASN A 193 -14.37 -18.95 -7.65
CA ASN A 193 -14.51 -19.25 -9.07
C ASN A 193 -14.14 -18.04 -9.95
N PHE A 194 -12.84 -17.76 -10.05
CA PHE A 194 -12.32 -16.67 -10.87
C PHE A 194 -12.64 -16.83 -12.36
N THR A 195 -12.75 -18.06 -12.84
CA THR A 195 -13.11 -18.37 -14.23
C THR A 195 -14.52 -17.88 -14.55
N ASP A 196 -15.49 -18.11 -13.66
CA ASP A 196 -16.84 -17.60 -13.85
C ASP A 196 -16.87 -16.07 -13.84
N ILE A 197 -16.15 -15.44 -12.90
CA ILE A 197 -16.07 -13.97 -12.83
C ILE A 197 -15.51 -13.40 -14.15
N VAL A 198 -14.42 -13.97 -14.65
CA VAL A 198 -13.76 -13.47 -15.87
C VAL A 198 -14.52 -13.82 -17.15
N ASN A 199 -15.28 -14.91 -17.18
CA ASN A 199 -16.07 -15.29 -18.36
C ASN A 199 -17.39 -14.52 -18.47
N VAL A 200 -18.01 -14.11 -17.36
CA VAL A 200 -19.30 -13.42 -17.36
C VAL A 200 -19.18 -12.00 -17.92
N SER A 201 -18.05 -11.35 -17.67
CA SER A 201 -17.73 -10.03 -18.19
C SER A 201 -16.31 -10.10 -18.72
N GLU A 202 -16.09 -9.87 -20.01
CA GLU A 202 -14.74 -9.66 -20.54
C GLU A 202 -13.98 -8.72 -19.58
N CYS A 203 -12.73 -9.04 -19.26
CA CYS A 203 -11.93 -8.31 -18.28
C CYS A 203 -10.80 -7.56 -18.99
N PRO A 204 -11.14 -6.55 -19.83
CA PRO A 204 -10.12 -5.81 -20.53
C PRO A 204 -9.29 -5.03 -19.54
N LEU A 205 -7.98 -5.13 -19.73
CA LEU A 205 -6.99 -4.31 -19.04
C LEU A 205 -6.61 -3.17 -19.95
N SER A 206 -6.62 -1.95 -19.43
CA SER A 206 -6.15 -0.76 -20.12
C SER A 206 -5.69 0.27 -19.10
N PHE A 207 -4.66 1.05 -19.42
CA PHE A 207 -4.34 2.22 -18.60
C PHE A 207 -5.39 3.31 -18.83
N THR A 208 -5.69 4.05 -17.77
CA THR A 208 -6.58 5.21 -17.83
C THR A 208 -5.78 6.48 -17.55
N THR A 209 -6.31 7.64 -17.93
CA THR A 209 -5.74 8.88 -17.42
C THR A 209 -6.09 9.05 -15.94
N ALA A 210 -5.22 9.73 -15.19
CA ALA A 210 -5.42 10.05 -13.78
C ALA A 210 -6.68 10.90 -13.53
N SER A 211 -7.22 11.57 -14.55
CA SER A 211 -8.39 12.45 -14.44
C SER A 211 -9.73 11.79 -14.79
N ASN A 212 -9.72 10.71 -15.58
CA ASN A 212 -10.95 10.16 -16.16
C ASN A 212 -11.67 9.18 -15.24
N ASP A 213 -11.13 8.86 -14.08
CA ASP A 213 -11.88 8.09 -13.09
C ASP A 213 -12.89 8.98 -12.35
N GLN A 214 -13.96 9.35 -13.06
CA GLN A 214 -15.10 10.11 -12.52
C GLN A 214 -15.86 9.33 -11.43
N SER A 215 -15.52 8.05 -11.20
CA SER A 215 -16.12 7.28 -10.10
C SER A 215 -15.50 7.62 -8.74
N SER A 216 -14.28 8.17 -8.73
CA SER A 216 -13.66 8.68 -7.51
C SER A 216 -14.19 10.11 -7.27
N PRO A 217 -14.92 10.39 -6.18
CA PRO A 217 -15.54 11.69 -5.94
C PRO A 217 -14.45 12.76 -5.84
N LYS A 218 -14.38 13.61 -6.87
CA LYS A 218 -13.46 14.75 -7.02
C LYS A 218 -13.24 15.41 -5.67
N GLN A 219 -12.10 15.10 -5.07
CA GLN A 219 -11.68 15.74 -3.83
C GLN A 219 -11.37 17.18 -4.22
N SER A 220 -12.18 18.10 -3.69
CA SER A 220 -12.25 19.51 -4.11
C SER A 220 -11.06 20.34 -3.66
N ASP A 221 -9.90 19.72 -3.46
CA ASP A 221 -8.73 20.40 -2.93
C ASP A 221 -7.93 20.96 -4.11
N GLU A 222 -8.00 22.29 -4.20
CA GLU A 222 -7.50 23.18 -5.25
C GLU A 222 -5.96 23.25 -5.32
N TYR A 223 -5.26 22.16 -5.00
CA TYR A 223 -3.80 22.15 -4.99
C TYR A 223 -3.26 21.11 -5.98
N PHE A 224 -2.72 21.64 -7.08
CA PHE A 224 -2.18 20.94 -8.23
C PHE A 224 -3.24 20.34 -9.18
N SER A 225 -3.79 21.21 -10.03
CA SER A 225 -4.51 20.78 -11.24
C SER A 225 -3.52 20.12 -12.20
N LEU A 226 -3.16 18.86 -11.94
CA LEU A 226 -2.40 18.02 -12.86
C LEU A 226 -3.13 18.01 -14.21
N ASN A 227 -2.37 18.12 -15.30
CA ASN A 227 -2.92 18.01 -16.65
C ASN A 227 -3.76 16.72 -16.73
N THR A 228 -4.99 16.85 -17.22
CA THR A 228 -5.97 15.75 -17.24
C THR A 228 -5.55 14.55 -18.08
N ASP A 229 -4.47 14.67 -18.83
CA ASP A 229 -4.06 13.71 -19.86
C ASP A 229 -2.86 12.86 -19.42
N GLN A 230 -2.54 12.85 -18.13
CA GLN A 230 -1.46 12.03 -17.57
C GLN A 230 -1.93 10.59 -17.32
N TYR A 231 -1.15 9.62 -17.81
CA TYR A 231 -1.34 8.17 -17.62
C TYR A 231 -0.47 7.61 -16.49
N TYR A 232 -0.04 8.46 -15.56
CA TYR A 232 0.75 8.07 -14.40
C TYR A 232 0.32 8.87 -13.16
N ILE A 233 0.60 8.30 -11.99
CA ILE A 233 0.38 8.91 -10.69
C ILE A 233 1.69 8.83 -9.92
N ILE A 234 2.12 9.95 -9.33
CA ILE A 234 3.19 9.97 -8.33
C ILE A 234 2.50 10.26 -6.98
N ASN A 235 2.51 9.29 -6.07
CA ASN A 235 1.88 9.44 -4.77
C ASN A 235 2.83 8.94 -3.67
N GLY A 236 3.33 9.87 -2.87
CA GLY A 236 4.41 9.59 -1.92
C GLY A 236 5.62 9.01 -2.65
N ASP A 237 5.98 7.80 -2.25
CA ASP A 237 7.18 7.09 -2.75
C ASP A 237 6.92 6.31 -4.04
N TYR A 238 5.66 6.24 -4.47
CA TYR A 238 5.21 5.33 -5.51
C TYR A 238 4.99 6.07 -6.83
N ILE A 239 5.46 5.45 -7.91
CA ILE A 239 5.10 5.82 -9.27
C ILE A 239 4.28 4.68 -9.85
N MET A 240 3.05 5.00 -10.23
CA MET A 240 2.02 4.03 -10.57
C MET A 240 1.40 4.37 -11.92
N LEU A 241 1.06 3.35 -12.69
CA LEU A 241 0.26 3.46 -13.91
C LEU A 241 -1.19 3.07 -13.58
N PRO A 242 -2.14 4.02 -13.53
CA PRO A 242 -3.52 3.72 -13.20
C PRO A 242 -4.15 2.84 -14.28
N VAL A 243 -4.81 1.77 -13.83
CA VAL A 243 -5.58 0.86 -14.67
C VAL A 243 -7.05 1.23 -14.56
N LYS A 244 -7.78 1.15 -15.67
CA LYS A 244 -9.23 1.40 -15.66
C LYS A 244 -9.93 0.40 -14.73
N ASN A 245 -10.60 0.90 -13.69
CA ASN A 245 -11.44 0.04 -12.83
C ASN A 245 -12.67 -0.44 -13.62
N THR A 246 -12.64 -1.68 -14.10
CA THR A 246 -13.76 -2.31 -14.80
C THR A 246 -14.63 -3.07 -13.79
N PRO A 247 -15.94 -3.29 -14.08
CA PRO A 247 -16.79 -4.11 -13.23
C PRO A 247 -16.21 -5.52 -12.96
N CYS A 248 -15.49 -6.09 -13.94
CA CYS A 248 -14.78 -7.35 -13.72
C CYS A 248 -13.68 -7.21 -12.64
N LEU A 249 -12.78 -6.23 -12.77
CA LEU A 249 -11.68 -6.05 -11.82
C LEU A 249 -12.20 -5.77 -10.41
N GLN A 250 -13.24 -4.94 -10.29
CA GLN A 250 -13.93 -4.72 -9.02
C GLN A 250 -14.48 -6.03 -8.45
N THR A 251 -15.17 -6.83 -9.25
CA THR A 251 -15.74 -8.13 -8.82
C THR A 251 -14.64 -9.10 -8.38
N LEU A 252 -13.50 -9.12 -9.07
CA LEU A 252 -12.35 -9.94 -8.70
C LEU A 252 -11.76 -9.51 -7.34
N SER A 253 -11.60 -8.21 -7.11
CA SER A 253 -11.14 -7.67 -5.81
C SER A 253 -12.15 -8.00 -4.71
N ASP A 254 -13.43 -7.71 -4.93
CA ASP A 254 -14.51 -7.91 -3.95
C ASP A 254 -14.67 -9.39 -3.55
N ALA A 255 -14.48 -10.32 -4.50
CA ALA A 255 -14.58 -11.76 -4.26
C ALA A 255 -13.52 -12.27 -3.27
N LEU A 256 -12.40 -11.56 -3.09
CA LEU A 256 -11.34 -11.90 -2.15
C LEU A 256 -11.66 -11.43 -0.72
N LEU A 257 -12.46 -10.39 -0.57
CA LEU A 257 -12.55 -9.66 0.69
C LEU A 257 -13.17 -10.48 1.82
N GLU A 258 -14.30 -11.14 1.57
CA GLU A 258 -15.03 -11.89 2.61
C GLU A 258 -14.33 -13.21 3.00
N PRO A 259 -13.90 -14.06 2.05
CA PRO A 259 -13.26 -15.34 2.38
C PRO A 259 -11.94 -15.17 3.15
N LEU A 260 -11.25 -14.04 2.96
CA LEU A 260 -9.92 -13.82 3.52
C LEU A 260 -9.92 -13.12 4.89
N GLN A 261 -11.06 -12.65 5.39
CA GLN A 261 -11.13 -11.91 6.67
C GLN A 261 -10.54 -12.68 7.86
N GLN A 262 -10.78 -13.99 7.92
CA GLN A 262 -10.32 -14.84 9.02
C GLN A 262 -8.80 -15.00 9.09
N TYR A 263 -8.08 -14.62 8.03
CA TYR A 263 -6.62 -14.70 7.97
C TYR A 263 -5.94 -13.36 8.27
N LEU A 264 -6.70 -12.29 8.46
CA LEU A 264 -6.14 -10.95 8.74
C LEU A 264 -5.37 -10.92 10.05
N LYS A 265 -4.25 -10.19 10.05
CA LYS A 265 -3.46 -9.91 11.24
C LYS A 265 -4.23 -9.00 12.19
N HIS A 266 -4.28 -9.40 13.46
CA HIS A 266 -4.92 -8.63 14.52
C HIS A 266 -3.90 -8.30 15.63
N PRO A 267 -3.94 -7.09 16.21
CA PRO A 267 -4.83 -5.98 15.84
C PRO A 267 -4.52 -5.44 14.44
N ILE A 268 -5.56 -4.98 13.73
CA ILE A 268 -5.40 -4.36 12.41
C ILE A 268 -4.89 -2.94 12.62
N GLU A 269 -3.80 -2.58 11.93
CA GLU A 269 -3.25 -1.23 11.94
C GLU A 269 -3.95 -0.36 10.90
N ILE A 270 -4.40 0.83 11.32
CA ILE A 270 -5.01 1.80 10.42
C ILE A 270 -3.90 2.73 9.91
N PRO A 271 -3.71 2.89 8.58
CA PRO A 271 -2.71 3.80 8.06
C PRO A 271 -2.96 5.24 8.51
N SER A 272 -1.92 5.95 8.96
CA SER A 272 -2.03 7.29 9.54
C SER A 272 -2.65 8.33 8.60
N TRP A 273 -2.49 8.19 7.29
CA TRP A 273 -3.13 9.08 6.31
C TRP A 273 -4.66 8.96 6.30
N VAL A 274 -5.23 7.86 6.80
CA VAL A 274 -6.69 7.73 6.95
C VAL A 274 -7.21 8.72 7.98
N ASP A 275 -6.44 9.03 9.03
CA ASP A 275 -6.84 9.94 10.11
C ASP A 275 -7.01 11.38 9.64
N SER A 276 -6.30 11.78 8.59
CA SER A 276 -6.36 13.13 8.02
C SER A 276 -7.55 13.34 7.07
N LEU A 277 -8.27 12.28 6.71
CA LEU A 277 -9.44 12.39 5.84
C LEU A 277 -10.62 13.10 6.54
N PRO A 278 -11.43 13.88 5.79
CA PRO A 278 -12.68 14.41 6.31
C PRO A 278 -13.75 13.32 6.46
N GLU A 279 -14.74 13.56 7.33
CA GLU A 279 -15.94 12.71 7.39
C GLU A 279 -16.87 12.96 6.17
N PRO A 280 -17.57 11.94 5.65
CA PRO A 280 -17.66 10.55 6.15
C PRO A 280 -16.54 9.62 5.67
N LYS A 281 -15.67 10.06 4.75
CA LYS A 281 -14.64 9.23 4.11
C LYS A 281 -13.72 8.56 5.13
N ARG A 282 -13.30 9.29 6.17
CA ARG A 282 -12.48 8.73 7.24
C ARG A 282 -13.14 7.53 7.91
N SER A 283 -14.37 7.67 8.40
CA SER A 283 -15.09 6.57 9.05
C SER A 283 -15.30 5.38 8.11
N GLU A 284 -15.57 5.62 6.82
CA GLU A 284 -15.70 4.58 5.80
C GLU A 284 -14.39 3.81 5.62
N LYS A 285 -13.26 4.52 5.48
CA LYS A 285 -11.92 3.93 5.33
C LYS A 285 -11.50 3.15 6.58
N ILE A 286 -11.72 3.70 7.77
CA ILE A 286 -11.50 2.99 9.04
C ILE A 286 -12.33 1.70 9.09
N SER A 287 -13.62 1.79 8.77
CA SER A 287 -14.50 0.61 8.78
C SER A 287 -14.07 -0.44 7.76
N ALA A 288 -13.61 -0.02 6.58
CA ALA A 288 -13.10 -0.91 5.55
C ALA A 288 -11.81 -1.59 6.01
N THR A 289 -10.85 -0.84 6.55
CA THR A 289 -9.60 -1.39 7.10
C THR A 289 -9.87 -2.37 8.24
N MET A 290 -10.72 -2.02 9.20
CA MET A 290 -11.02 -2.90 10.34
C MET A 290 -11.75 -4.19 9.94
N ARG A 291 -12.47 -4.18 8.82
CA ARG A 291 -13.23 -5.36 8.36
C ARG A 291 -12.46 -6.20 7.34
N TYR A 292 -11.69 -5.56 6.48
CA TYR A 292 -11.06 -6.15 5.30
C TYR A 292 -9.55 -5.91 5.26
N GLY A 293 -8.91 -5.45 6.34
CA GLY A 293 -7.46 -5.25 6.42
C GLY A 293 -6.88 -4.14 5.52
N SER A 294 -7.70 -3.44 4.72
CA SER A 294 -7.24 -2.42 3.78
C SER A 294 -8.24 -1.29 3.59
N PRO A 295 -7.79 -0.02 3.52
CA PRO A 295 -8.67 1.13 3.33
C PRO A 295 -9.18 1.28 1.88
N ASN A 296 -8.49 0.71 0.89
CA ASN A 296 -8.78 0.91 -0.54
C ASN A 296 -9.41 -0.34 -1.17
N VAL A 297 -10.54 -0.76 -0.59
CA VAL A 297 -11.35 -1.90 -1.05
C VAL A 297 -12.76 -1.46 -1.42
N LEU A 298 -13.55 -2.33 -2.04
CA LEU A 298 -14.92 -2.04 -2.49
C LEU A 298 -14.92 -0.80 -3.40
N GLY A 299 -15.81 0.17 -3.17
CA GLY A 299 -15.86 1.41 -3.95
C GLY A 299 -14.62 2.32 -3.84
N GLY A 300 -13.65 1.98 -2.98
CA GLY A 300 -12.35 2.64 -2.92
C GLY A 300 -11.22 1.89 -3.61
N PHE A 301 -11.52 0.84 -4.38
CA PHE A 301 -10.53 0.07 -5.13
C PHE A 301 -10.05 0.85 -6.36
N GLU A 302 -8.74 1.09 -6.43
CA GLU A 302 -8.07 1.86 -7.48
C GLU A 302 -6.94 1.01 -8.09
N PRO A 303 -7.24 0.18 -9.11
CA PRO A 303 -6.25 -0.72 -9.68
C PRO A 303 -5.14 0.06 -10.40
N HIS A 304 -3.90 -0.34 -10.19
CA HIS A 304 -2.73 0.29 -10.77
C HIS A 304 -1.57 -0.71 -10.92
N VAL A 305 -0.54 -0.31 -11.66
CA VAL A 305 0.72 -1.04 -11.77
C VAL A 305 1.83 -0.17 -11.21
N THR A 306 2.49 -0.60 -10.14
CA THR A 306 3.66 0.09 -9.59
C THR A 306 4.87 -0.11 -10.48
N VAL A 307 5.43 0.98 -11.00
CA VAL A 307 6.59 0.98 -11.92
C VAL A 307 7.83 1.63 -11.34
N GLY A 308 7.71 2.32 -10.21
CA GLY A 308 8.83 2.88 -9.47
C GLY A 308 8.52 3.03 -7.99
N TYR A 309 9.57 2.94 -7.17
CA TYR A 309 9.52 3.21 -5.74
C TYR A 309 10.80 3.94 -5.35
N ASP A 310 10.67 5.00 -4.56
CA ASP A 310 11.80 5.78 -4.05
C ASP A 310 11.76 5.85 -2.53
N PRO A 311 12.55 5.02 -1.81
CA PRO A 311 12.58 5.04 -0.35
C PRO A 311 13.14 6.34 0.21
N SER A 312 13.90 7.12 -0.58
CA SER A 312 14.46 8.39 -0.12
C SER A 312 13.38 9.45 0.10
N ALA A 313 12.25 9.35 -0.61
CA ALA A 313 11.07 10.17 -0.36
C ALA A 313 10.41 9.88 1.01
N VAL A 314 10.61 8.68 1.57
CA VAL A 314 10.19 8.36 2.95
C VAL A 314 11.09 9.06 3.96
N ALA A 315 12.40 9.12 3.72
CA ALA A 315 13.35 9.77 4.63
C ALA A 315 13.09 11.29 4.73
N SER A 316 12.62 11.90 3.65
CA SER A 316 12.23 13.31 3.62
C SER A 316 10.84 13.55 4.22
N ASN A 317 9.86 12.70 3.89
CA ASN A 317 8.51 12.78 4.46
C ASN A 317 8.44 12.30 5.92
N SER A 318 9.39 11.53 6.44
CA SER A 318 9.44 11.13 7.86
C SER A 318 10.02 12.23 8.75
N ARG A 319 10.79 13.18 8.20
CA ARG A 319 11.09 14.45 8.89
C ARG A 319 9.91 15.41 8.90
N ALA A 320 9.01 15.25 7.94
CA ALA A 320 7.70 15.89 7.91
C ALA A 320 6.59 14.87 8.20
N ALA A 321 6.82 13.90 9.10
CA ALA A 321 5.78 12.97 9.52
C ALA A 321 4.64 13.82 10.08
N ALA A 322 3.64 14.06 9.24
CA ALA A 322 2.56 14.97 9.54
C ALA A 322 1.88 14.36 10.77
N CYS A 323 2.05 15.03 11.91
CA CYS A 323 1.42 14.57 13.11
C CYS A 323 -0.10 14.48 12.89
N PRO A 324 -0.80 13.53 13.55
CA PRO A 324 -2.25 13.42 13.44
C PRO A 324 -2.93 14.79 13.59
N SER A 325 -4.06 15.00 12.92
CA SER A 325 -4.74 16.29 12.94
C SER A 325 -4.91 16.84 14.38
N GLY A 326 -4.44 18.07 14.62
CA GLY A 326 -4.41 18.68 15.96
C GLY A 326 -3.15 18.37 16.79
N GLN A 327 -2.15 17.71 16.21
CA GLN A 327 -0.85 17.46 16.80
C GLN A 327 0.27 18.07 15.96
N CYS A 328 1.43 18.22 16.57
CA CYS A 328 2.67 18.67 15.93
C CYS A 328 3.88 18.04 16.62
N LEU A 329 5.06 18.10 16.00
CA LEU A 329 6.27 17.46 16.52
C LEU A 329 6.86 18.29 17.67
N ASP A 330 7.05 17.67 18.83
CA ASP A 330 7.86 18.25 19.90
C ASP A 330 9.35 18.27 19.53
N TYR A 331 10.19 18.85 20.38
CA TYR A 331 11.63 18.97 20.15
C TYR A 331 12.36 17.61 20.13
N THR A 332 11.71 16.51 20.52
CA THR A 332 12.24 15.15 20.43
C THR A 332 11.85 14.46 19.11
N GLY A 333 11.04 15.11 18.27
CA GLY A 333 10.49 14.52 17.06
C GLY A 333 9.30 13.59 17.35
N THR A 334 8.65 13.72 18.51
CA THR A 334 7.46 12.95 18.86
C THR A 334 6.21 13.79 18.62
N CYS A 335 5.17 13.21 18.01
CA CYS A 335 3.90 13.91 17.83
C CYS A 335 3.19 14.13 19.17
N GLN A 336 2.83 15.38 19.44
CA GLN A 336 2.15 15.81 20.66
C GLN A 336 1.02 16.78 20.30
N THR A 337 0.01 16.89 21.16
CA THR A 337 -1.06 17.89 20.98
C THR A 337 -0.49 19.30 21.11
N GLU A 338 -0.86 20.18 20.19
CA GLU A 338 -0.51 21.60 20.29
C GLU A 338 -1.23 22.23 21.49
N VAL A 339 -0.51 22.99 22.32
CA VAL A 339 -1.07 23.67 23.48
C VAL A 339 -1.01 25.19 23.31
N ASN A 340 -2.09 25.87 23.71
CA ASN A 340 -2.12 27.33 23.74
C ASN A 340 -1.42 27.83 25.01
N CYS A 341 -0.28 28.49 24.83
CA CYS A 341 0.49 29.05 25.93
C CYS A 341 0.00 30.45 26.30
N PHE A 342 0.01 30.75 27.60
CA PHE A 342 -0.37 32.08 28.10
C PHE A 342 0.65 33.17 27.73
N ALA A 343 1.91 32.78 27.52
CA ALA A 343 3.00 33.63 27.07
C ALA A 343 3.87 32.85 26.08
N ASP A 344 4.58 33.56 25.20
CA ASP A 344 5.57 32.95 24.32
C ASP A 344 6.71 32.38 25.19
N PRO A 345 7.04 31.07 25.12
CA PRO A 345 8.10 30.50 25.92
C PRO A 345 9.48 31.11 25.61
N CYS A 346 9.65 31.78 24.46
CA CYS A 346 10.83 32.57 24.16
C CYS A 346 10.93 33.90 24.92
N ASP A 347 9.83 34.42 25.48
CA ASP A 347 9.90 35.59 26.36
C ASP A 347 10.55 35.26 27.72
N MET A 348 10.53 33.98 28.10
CA MET A 348 11.06 33.48 29.38
C MET A 348 12.46 32.88 29.26
N MET A 349 12.99 32.74 28.05
CA MET A 349 14.27 32.09 27.80
C MET A 349 15.18 33.00 26.97
N GLU A 350 16.29 33.39 27.57
CA GLU A 350 17.30 34.21 26.92
C GLU A 350 18.40 33.32 26.31
N CYS A 351 18.46 33.28 24.97
CA CYS A 351 19.47 32.51 24.27
C CYS A 351 20.78 33.29 24.18
N VAL A 352 21.89 32.63 24.54
CA VAL A 352 23.22 33.21 24.38
C VAL A 352 23.57 33.27 22.90
N ALA A 353 23.90 34.46 22.40
CA ALA A 353 24.34 34.67 21.02
C ALA A 353 25.48 33.68 20.64
N PRO A 354 25.44 33.06 19.45
CA PRO A 354 24.62 33.39 18.28
C PRO A 354 23.30 32.60 18.18
N LYS A 355 22.75 32.11 19.29
CA LYS A 355 21.51 31.32 19.27
C LYS A 355 20.28 32.21 19.25
N VAL A 356 19.23 31.80 18.53
CA VAL A 356 17.90 32.42 18.58
C VAL A 356 16.94 31.43 19.21
N CYS A 357 16.05 31.97 20.02
CA CYS A 357 14.99 31.18 20.61
C CYS A 357 13.95 30.81 19.55
N ARG A 358 13.60 29.53 19.46
CA ARG A 358 12.39 29.06 18.78
C ARG A 358 11.40 28.53 19.80
N ALA A 359 10.18 29.04 19.74
CA ALA A 359 9.06 28.49 20.49
C ALA A 359 8.57 27.20 19.82
N ASN A 360 8.23 26.20 20.64
CA ASN A 360 7.56 24.97 20.21
C ASN A 360 6.37 24.73 21.16
N TYR A 361 5.17 24.70 20.58
CA TYR A 361 3.90 24.59 21.29
C TYR A 361 3.37 23.13 21.35
N CYS A 362 4.13 22.16 20.85
CA CYS A 362 3.75 20.76 20.78
C CYS A 362 4.05 20.04 22.09
N GLY A 363 3.02 19.55 22.78
CA GLY A 363 3.15 18.84 24.05
C GLY A 363 3.50 19.70 25.26
N GLY A 364 3.63 21.02 25.07
CA GLY A 364 3.98 21.97 26.12
C GLY A 364 4.38 23.33 25.57
N CYS A 365 4.56 24.29 26.48
CA CYS A 365 5.11 25.62 26.18
C CYS A 365 6.64 25.54 26.25
N ASN A 366 7.23 24.92 25.24
CA ASN A 366 8.66 24.66 25.20
C ASN A 366 9.35 25.74 24.36
N ALA A 367 10.61 26.01 24.70
CA ALA A 367 11.45 26.80 23.82
C ALA A 367 12.84 26.17 23.74
N SER A 368 13.45 26.24 22.56
CA SER A 368 14.80 25.76 22.28
C SER A 368 15.68 26.92 21.82
N CYS A 369 16.91 26.97 22.35
CA CYS A 369 17.95 27.84 21.80
C CYS A 369 18.66 27.11 20.66
N GLU A 370 18.20 27.38 19.45
CA GLU A 370 18.81 26.87 18.24
C GLU A 370 19.93 27.82 17.83
N GLN A 371 21.02 27.28 17.29
CA GLN A 371 21.99 28.17 16.64
C GLN A 371 21.24 28.91 15.54
N VAL A 372 21.31 30.24 15.55
CA VAL A 372 21.07 30.94 14.28
C VAL A 372 22.17 30.37 13.41
N ASN A 373 21.79 29.67 12.36
CA ASN A 373 22.69 29.50 11.25
C ASN A 373 22.87 30.91 10.66
N THR A 374 23.64 31.76 11.34
CA THR A 374 24.39 32.89 10.78
C THR A 374 25.54 32.33 9.97
N GLU A 375 25.28 31.23 9.27
CA GLU A 375 25.98 30.97 8.04
C GLU A 375 25.60 32.16 7.16
N LYS A 376 26.63 32.83 6.67
CA LYS A 376 26.57 33.52 5.40
C LYS A 376 25.68 32.73 4.43
N ASN A 377 25.26 33.37 3.35
CA ASN A 377 25.02 32.67 2.09
C ASN A 377 26.32 31.95 1.62
N ASP A 378 26.86 31.02 2.40
CA ASP A 378 27.81 30.01 1.98
C ASP A 378 26.92 28.86 1.50
N GLU A 379 26.70 28.88 0.19
CA GLU A 379 26.07 27.95 -0.78
C GLU A 379 25.76 26.48 -0.43
N ASN A 380 26.02 25.92 0.75
CA ASN A 380 25.99 24.48 0.97
C ASN A 380 24.77 23.92 1.72
N THR A 381 23.98 24.75 2.41
CA THR A 381 22.73 24.30 3.08
C THR A 381 21.52 24.33 2.14
N VAL A 382 21.69 24.92 0.95
CA VAL A 382 20.79 24.79 -0.21
C VAL A 382 20.90 23.40 -0.85
N GLU A 383 22.04 22.70 -0.71
CA GLU A 383 22.31 21.50 -1.51
C GLU A 383 21.40 20.30 -1.15
N LEU A 384 20.94 20.15 0.10
CA LEU A 384 20.13 18.97 0.46
C LEU A 384 18.68 19.10 -0.04
N SER A 385 18.04 20.27 0.10
CA SER A 385 16.70 20.49 -0.46
C SER A 385 16.71 20.47 -1.98
N THR A 386 17.80 20.94 -2.62
CA THR A 386 17.92 20.86 -4.08
C THR A 386 18.05 19.42 -4.57
N ASN A 387 18.66 18.51 -3.82
CA ASN A 387 18.83 17.13 -4.27
C ASN A 387 17.50 16.37 -4.31
N GLU A 388 16.61 16.56 -3.33
CA GLU A 388 15.27 15.94 -3.32
C GLU A 388 14.35 16.52 -4.40
N GLU A 389 14.34 17.85 -4.55
CA GLU A 389 13.56 18.52 -5.59
C GLU A 389 14.05 18.10 -6.99
N THR A 390 15.36 17.94 -7.17
CA THR A 390 15.95 17.42 -8.41
C THR A 390 15.56 15.96 -8.64
N SER A 391 15.56 15.10 -7.62
CA SER A 391 15.13 13.69 -7.74
C SER A 391 13.67 13.57 -8.18
N LEU A 392 12.75 14.31 -7.53
CA LEU A 392 11.34 14.32 -7.92
C LEU A 392 11.15 14.88 -9.34
N GLN A 393 11.81 15.99 -9.66
CA GLN A 393 11.74 16.62 -10.97
C GLN A 393 12.20 15.68 -12.09
N MET A 394 13.33 14.98 -11.89
CA MET A 394 13.81 14.02 -12.88
C MET A 394 12.82 12.85 -13.06
N ARG A 395 12.19 12.36 -11.98
CA ARG A 395 11.15 11.31 -12.07
C ARG A 395 9.92 11.79 -12.84
N VAL A 396 9.48 13.03 -12.60
CA VAL A 396 8.41 13.68 -13.35
C VAL A 396 8.77 13.77 -14.83
N GLU A 397 10.00 14.15 -15.16
CA GLU A 397 10.49 14.24 -16.55
C GLU A 397 10.51 12.86 -17.25
N ALA A 398 11.01 11.81 -16.59
CA ALA A 398 10.93 10.44 -17.12
C ALA A 398 9.49 10.01 -17.41
N MET A 399 8.59 10.25 -16.45
CA MET A 399 7.19 9.84 -16.60
C MET A 399 6.44 10.69 -17.62
N GLN A 400 6.82 11.96 -17.79
CA GLN A 400 6.30 12.80 -18.86
C GLN A 400 6.76 12.30 -20.22
N GLN A 401 8.04 11.91 -20.36
CA GLN A 401 8.54 11.28 -21.58
C GLN A 401 7.76 9.99 -21.89
N TRP A 402 7.58 9.12 -20.89
CA TRP A 402 6.77 7.92 -21.04
C TRP A 402 5.33 8.23 -21.45
N ASN A 403 4.72 9.25 -20.85
CA ASN A 403 3.34 9.66 -21.13
C ASN A 403 3.17 10.12 -22.58
N ASP A 404 4.09 10.93 -23.08
CA ASP A 404 4.07 11.43 -24.46
C ASP A 404 4.22 10.26 -25.46
N ASP A 405 5.07 9.28 -25.14
CA ASP A 405 5.24 8.06 -25.93
C ASP A 405 3.98 7.17 -25.91
N TYR A 406 3.34 7.02 -24.76
CA TYR A 406 2.16 6.17 -24.58
C TYR A 406 0.92 6.73 -25.27
N GLN A 407 0.73 8.05 -25.23
CA GLN A 407 -0.39 8.73 -25.90
C GLN A 407 -0.48 8.41 -27.39
N LEU A 408 0.66 8.12 -28.04
CA LEU A 408 0.71 7.78 -29.47
C LEU A 408 0.14 6.39 -29.80
N ILE A 409 0.02 5.49 -28.81
CA ILE A 409 -0.29 4.07 -29.03
C ILE A 409 -1.44 3.55 -28.14
N HIS A 410 -2.01 4.37 -27.26
CA HIS A 410 -2.95 3.89 -26.25
C HIS A 410 -4.23 3.27 -26.83
N GLU A 411 -4.68 3.71 -28.02
CA GLU A 411 -5.98 3.30 -28.60
C GLU A 411 -6.02 1.80 -28.96
N GLY A 412 -4.86 1.15 -29.08
CA GLY A 412 -4.73 -0.29 -29.32
C GLY A 412 -4.15 -1.09 -28.15
N CYS A 413 -3.86 -0.43 -27.03
CA CYS A 413 -3.16 -1.05 -25.90
C CYS A 413 -4.14 -1.63 -24.88
N VAL A 414 -4.84 -2.70 -25.29
CA VAL A 414 -5.80 -3.42 -24.45
C VAL A 414 -5.38 -4.88 -24.35
N ASP A 415 -5.17 -5.34 -23.13
CA ASP A 415 -4.88 -6.75 -22.85
C ASP A 415 -6.07 -7.40 -22.10
N GLN A 416 -5.98 -8.69 -21.79
CA GLN A 416 -7.00 -9.44 -21.04
C GLN A 416 -6.39 -10.09 -19.81
N VAL A 417 -7.21 -10.29 -18.76
CA VAL A 417 -6.78 -11.07 -17.60
C VAL A 417 -6.57 -12.54 -18.00
N GLU A 418 -5.35 -13.05 -17.82
CA GLU A 418 -4.98 -14.45 -18.12
C GLU A 418 -4.95 -15.34 -16.88
N GLY A 419 -4.78 -14.74 -15.70
CA GLY A 419 -4.60 -15.48 -14.46
C GLY A 419 -4.55 -14.61 -13.22
N ILE A 420 -4.57 -15.28 -12.07
CA ILE A 420 -4.43 -14.67 -10.74
C ILE A 420 -3.29 -15.37 -10.02
N ALA A 421 -2.53 -14.62 -9.23
CA ALA A 421 -1.40 -15.11 -8.47
C ALA A 421 -1.48 -14.65 -7.01
N VAL A 422 -0.86 -15.43 -6.13
CA VAL A 422 -0.53 -15.01 -4.77
C VAL A 422 0.99 -14.99 -4.66
N GLY A 423 1.53 -13.89 -4.19
CA GLY A 423 2.96 -13.71 -4.01
C GLY A 423 3.29 -13.00 -2.70
N ARG A 424 4.54 -13.16 -2.26
CA ARG A 424 5.08 -12.33 -1.20
C ARG A 424 5.46 -10.98 -1.76
N ASN A 425 5.05 -9.92 -1.07
CA ASN A 425 5.45 -8.57 -1.41
C ASN A 425 6.91 -8.33 -1.04
N GLY A 426 7.61 -7.72 -1.98
CA GLY A 426 8.85 -7.01 -1.75
C GLY A 426 8.57 -5.52 -1.57
N ILE A 427 9.60 -4.73 -1.81
CA ILE A 427 9.56 -3.29 -1.61
C ILE A 427 8.59 -2.61 -2.59
N GLY A 428 7.94 -1.55 -2.11
CA GLY A 428 7.00 -0.76 -2.91
C GLY A 428 5.73 -1.53 -3.28
N GLY A 429 5.33 -2.52 -2.46
CA GLY A 429 4.16 -3.34 -2.72
C GLY A 429 4.28 -4.21 -3.97
N THR A 430 5.50 -4.39 -4.49
CA THR A 430 5.72 -5.19 -5.70
C THR A 430 5.96 -6.66 -5.37
N VAL A 431 5.48 -7.56 -6.21
CA VAL A 431 5.68 -9.01 -6.02
C VAL A 431 7.08 -9.42 -6.44
N ILE A 432 7.82 -10.05 -5.53
CA ILE A 432 9.15 -10.60 -5.79
C ILE A 432 9.04 -11.74 -6.82
N THR A 433 9.84 -11.67 -7.88
CA THR A 433 10.00 -12.72 -8.87
C THR A 433 10.48 -13.99 -8.20
N GLY A 434 9.77 -15.09 -8.43
CA GLY A 434 10.06 -16.37 -7.77
C GLY A 434 9.51 -16.52 -6.35
N SER A 435 8.89 -15.48 -5.76
CA SER A 435 8.14 -15.59 -4.50
C SER A 435 6.67 -15.97 -4.70
N ARG A 436 6.28 -16.30 -5.94
CA ARG A 436 4.92 -16.74 -6.26
C ARG A 436 4.61 -18.02 -5.52
N MET A 437 3.64 -17.94 -4.61
CA MET A 437 3.18 -19.07 -3.82
C MET A 437 2.24 -19.94 -4.64
N LYS A 438 1.38 -19.31 -5.46
CA LYS A 438 0.50 -20.00 -6.38
C LYS A 438 0.07 -19.12 -7.55
N TYR A 439 -0.17 -19.77 -8.69
CA TYR A 439 -0.74 -19.17 -9.89
C TYR A 439 -1.94 -19.99 -10.36
N TRP A 440 -3.03 -19.32 -10.70
CA TRP A 440 -4.23 -19.89 -11.29
C TRP A 440 -4.38 -19.34 -12.71
N SER A 441 -4.03 -20.18 -13.69
CA SER A 441 -4.26 -19.92 -15.11
C SER A 441 -5.75 -20.05 -15.43
N LEU A 442 -6.36 -19.03 -16.04
CA LEU A 442 -7.76 -19.08 -16.45
C LEU A 442 -7.97 -19.97 -17.69
N GLU A 443 -6.95 -20.12 -18.53
CA GLU A 443 -7.01 -21.03 -19.68
C GLU A 443 -7.05 -22.49 -19.25
N ASP A 444 -6.27 -22.87 -18.23
CA ASP A 444 -6.22 -24.25 -17.75
C ASP A 444 -7.49 -24.63 -16.99
N ALA A 445 -8.12 -23.66 -16.32
CA ALA A 445 -9.44 -23.85 -15.75
C ALA A 445 -10.49 -24.19 -16.83
N LYS A 446 -10.46 -23.50 -17.99
CA LYS A 446 -11.35 -23.80 -19.13
C LYS A 446 -11.16 -25.23 -19.65
N LYS A 447 -9.93 -25.72 -19.74
CA LYS A 447 -9.63 -27.10 -20.19
C LYS A 447 -10.16 -28.15 -19.20
N ASN A 448 -10.06 -27.87 -17.90
CA ASN A 448 -10.51 -28.79 -16.85
C ASN A 448 -12.04 -28.85 -16.71
N THR A 449 -12.77 -27.76 -16.98
CA THR A 449 -14.25 -27.77 -16.98
C THR A 449 -14.82 -28.67 -18.09
N VAL A 450 -14.16 -28.73 -19.26
CA VAL A 450 -14.55 -29.62 -20.36
C VAL A 450 -14.37 -31.09 -19.96
N LEU A 451 -13.23 -31.42 -19.35
CA LEU A 451 -12.94 -32.80 -18.92
C LEU A 451 -13.82 -33.28 -17.76
N MET A 452 -14.22 -32.41 -16.83
CA MET A 452 -15.13 -32.78 -15.74
C MET A 452 -16.60 -32.91 -16.16
N SER A 453 -16.99 -32.33 -17.30
CA SER A 453 -18.33 -32.55 -17.86
C SER A 453 -18.49 -33.92 -18.55
N GLU A 454 -17.38 -34.61 -18.87
CA GLU A 454 -17.39 -35.89 -19.57
C GLU A 454 -16.97 -37.10 -18.73
N VAL A 455 -16.37 -36.91 -17.55
CA VAL A 455 -15.88 -38.02 -16.72
C VAL A 455 -16.24 -37.80 -15.25
N GLY A 456 -17.19 -38.59 -14.75
CA GLY A 456 -17.46 -38.75 -13.31
C GLY A 456 -16.34 -39.53 -12.62
N GLY A 457 -15.19 -38.89 -12.43
CA GLY A 457 -13.98 -39.49 -11.85
C GLY A 457 -13.31 -38.57 -10.82
N ASP A 458 -12.82 -39.20 -9.75
CA ASP A 458 -12.30 -38.62 -8.51
C ASP A 458 -11.13 -37.64 -8.69
N ALA A 459 -11.20 -36.49 -8.01
CA ALA A 459 -10.37 -35.29 -8.25
C ALA A 459 -9.12 -35.25 -7.35
N SER A 460 -8.23 -36.24 -7.45
CA SER A 460 -7.05 -36.35 -6.57
C SER A 460 -5.67 -36.30 -7.23
N GLU A 461 -5.54 -36.10 -8.55
CA GLU A 461 -4.22 -36.00 -9.21
C GLU A 461 -4.07 -34.75 -10.08
N ILE A 462 -3.81 -33.59 -9.47
CA ILE A 462 -3.14 -32.47 -10.15
C ILE A 462 -2.23 -31.73 -9.16
N TYR A 463 -1.00 -32.23 -8.96
CA TYR A 463 0.13 -31.47 -8.47
C TYR A 463 1.43 -32.09 -8.99
N ALA A 464 1.88 -31.68 -10.17
CA ALA A 464 3.28 -31.76 -10.61
C ALA A 464 3.47 -31.08 -11.99
N SER A 465 3.56 -29.75 -12.04
CA SER A 465 4.53 -28.99 -12.87
C SER A 465 4.19 -27.51 -12.88
N VAL A 466 4.88 -26.73 -12.04
CA VAL A 466 5.32 -25.36 -12.33
C VAL A 466 6.75 -25.25 -11.81
#